data_AF-A0A1V5V9X2-F1
#
_entry.id   AF-A0A1V5V9X2-F1
#
_cell.length_a   1.000
_cell.length_b   1.000
_cell.length_c   1.000
_cell.angle_alpha   90.00
_cell.angle_beta   90.00
_cell.angle_gamma   90.00
#
_symmetry.space_group_name_H-M   'P 1'
#
loop_
_entity.id
_entity.type
_entity.pdbx_description
1 polymer ?
#
loop_
_entity_poly.entity_id
_entity_poly.type
_entity_poly.pdbx_seq_one_letter_code
_entity_poly.pdbx_strand_id
1 'polypeptide(L)'
;MKKIASAALFAFALFTATACLNAQEAEKPSWGRIAADKALMYIPNRIVELFDIFSLELESGVTVKCGVRLTHAFGFGAGIGPSGKLSKDFNRTYGTSLNNGYQAYFLALGIGDETREYTYGNLPPYWYQYEGVQLPTDRIFAVEKVKDYWALEAGAAFLVGAKAAIHPLNIADFLCGIFCYDLLGNDYNLIID
;
A
#
# COMPACT_ATOMS: atom_id res chain seq x y z
N MET A 1 -52.23 -27.78 11.15
CA MET A 1 -51.07 -27.65 12.06
C MET A 1 -49.96 -28.67 11.79
N LYS A 2 -50.24 -29.98 11.60
CA LYS A 2 -49.19 -31.01 11.37
C LYS A 2 -48.31 -30.79 10.11
N LYS A 3 -48.86 -30.30 9.00
CA LYS A 3 -48.12 -30.09 7.74
C LYS A 3 -47.13 -28.90 7.80
N ILE A 4 -47.47 -27.86 8.55
CA ILE A 4 -46.64 -26.64 8.68
C ILE A 4 -45.45 -26.92 9.61
N ALA A 5 -45.65 -27.69 10.69
CA ALA A 5 -44.58 -28.12 11.57
C ALA A 5 -43.53 -29.00 10.84
N SER A 6 -43.99 -29.90 9.97
CA SER A 6 -43.10 -30.77 9.19
C SER A 6 -42.27 -29.98 8.17
N ALA A 7 -42.85 -28.96 7.53
CA ALA A 7 -42.15 -28.11 6.58
C ALA A 7 -41.09 -27.23 7.27
N ALA A 8 -41.41 -26.69 8.45
CA ALA A 8 -40.45 -25.91 9.25
C ALA A 8 -39.26 -26.76 9.71
N LEU A 9 -39.50 -28.01 10.12
CA LEU A 9 -38.44 -28.94 10.53
C LEU A 9 -37.52 -29.29 9.34
N PHE A 10 -38.09 -29.48 8.16
CA PHE A 10 -37.33 -29.79 6.94
C PHE A 10 -36.48 -28.59 6.48
N ALA A 11 -37.03 -27.37 6.55
CA ALA A 11 -36.29 -26.15 6.24
C ALA A 11 -35.13 -25.91 7.23
N PHE A 12 -35.35 -26.19 8.52
CA PHE A 12 -34.30 -26.09 9.54
C PHE A 12 -33.21 -27.15 9.35
N ALA A 13 -33.58 -28.38 8.96
CA ALA A 13 -32.63 -29.44 8.62
C ALA A 13 -31.79 -29.11 7.37
N LEU A 14 -32.40 -28.51 6.35
CA LEU A 14 -31.68 -28.01 5.17
C LEU A 14 -30.74 -26.85 5.51
N PHE A 15 -31.18 -25.91 6.35
CA PHE A 15 -30.36 -24.77 6.75
C PHE A 15 -29.16 -25.21 7.60
N THR A 16 -29.37 -26.14 8.53
CA THR A 16 -28.28 -26.73 9.34
C THR A 16 -27.34 -27.61 8.51
N ALA A 17 -27.85 -28.38 7.54
CA ALA A 17 -27.01 -29.14 6.62
C ALA A 17 -26.14 -28.23 5.74
N THR A 18 -26.68 -27.10 5.28
CA THR A 18 -25.94 -26.12 4.46
C THR A 18 -24.91 -25.35 5.30
N ALA A 19 -25.25 -25.01 6.55
CA ALA A 19 -24.32 -24.41 7.50
C ALA A 19 -23.17 -25.35 7.87
N CYS A 20 -23.44 -26.66 8.01
CA CYS A 20 -22.41 -27.67 8.24
C CYS A 20 -21.54 -27.93 7.00
N LEU A 21 -22.09 -27.84 5.78
CA LEU A 21 -21.31 -27.97 4.53
C LEU A 21 -20.31 -26.80 4.36
N ASN A 22 -20.72 -25.58 4.72
CA ASN A 22 -19.82 -24.42 4.70
C ASN A 22 -18.84 -24.38 5.89
N ALA A 23 -19.02 -25.25 6.88
CA ALA A 23 -18.13 -25.42 8.02
C ALA A 23 -17.11 -26.56 7.83
N GLN A 24 -16.93 -27.04 6.59
CA GLN A 24 -15.80 -27.90 6.25
C GLN A 24 -14.53 -27.06 6.41
N GLU A 25 -13.95 -27.15 7.62
CA GLU A 25 -12.72 -26.48 8.03
C GLU A 25 -11.68 -26.65 6.92
N ALA A 26 -11.19 -25.53 6.38
CA ALA A 26 -10.00 -25.52 5.57
C ALA A 26 -8.91 -26.23 6.39
N GLU A 27 -8.47 -27.39 5.90
CA GLU A 27 -7.47 -28.21 6.57
C GLU A 27 -6.22 -27.36 6.75
N LYS A 28 -5.92 -26.95 8.00
CA LYS A 28 -4.78 -26.07 8.28
C LYS A 28 -3.53 -26.68 7.65
N PRO A 29 -2.78 -25.92 6.84
CA PRO A 29 -1.65 -26.47 6.12
C PRO A 29 -0.66 -27.08 7.11
N SER A 30 -0.28 -28.35 6.87
CA SER A 30 0.70 -29.04 7.71
C SER A 30 2.00 -28.22 7.78
N TRP A 31 2.68 -28.24 8.93
CA TRP A 31 3.89 -27.43 9.18
C TRP A 31 4.98 -27.59 8.10
N GLY A 32 5.11 -28.80 7.53
CA GLY A 32 6.05 -29.07 6.43
C GLY A 32 5.71 -28.35 5.13
N ARG A 33 4.43 -28.11 4.83
CA ARG A 33 3.99 -27.37 3.64
C ARG A 33 4.25 -25.87 3.79
N ILE A 34 4.02 -25.31 4.98
CA ILE A 34 4.35 -23.91 5.30
C ILE A 34 5.87 -23.69 5.21
N ALA A 35 6.66 -24.61 5.76
CA ALA A 35 8.13 -24.53 5.69
C ALA A 35 8.65 -24.64 4.25
N ALA A 36 8.08 -25.54 3.43
CA ALA A 36 8.42 -25.67 2.02
C ALA A 36 8.02 -24.44 1.21
N ASP A 37 6.85 -23.85 1.49
CA ASP A 37 6.38 -22.61 0.86
C ASP A 37 7.36 -21.45 1.15
N LYS A 38 7.68 -21.22 2.44
CA LYS A 38 8.66 -20.21 2.84
C LYS A 38 10.04 -20.44 2.21
N ALA A 39 10.49 -21.68 2.09
CA ALA A 39 11.78 -22.00 1.48
C ALA A 39 11.80 -21.70 -0.03
N LEU A 40 10.71 -22.00 -0.74
CA LEU A 40 10.56 -21.71 -2.17
C LEU A 40 10.41 -20.20 -2.43
N MET A 41 9.65 -19.52 -1.58
CA MET A 41 9.37 -18.09 -1.69
C MET A 41 10.47 -17.20 -1.13
N TYR A 42 11.47 -17.76 -0.43
CA TYR A 42 12.57 -16.99 0.14
C TYR A 42 13.25 -16.08 -0.89
N ILE A 43 13.77 -16.63 -1.98
CA ILE A 43 14.48 -15.85 -3.01
C ILE A 43 13.55 -14.85 -3.71
N PRO A 44 12.36 -15.25 -4.21
CA PRO A 44 11.39 -14.30 -4.77
C PRO A 44 11.08 -13.13 -3.83
N ASN A 45 10.81 -13.39 -2.55
CA ASN A 45 10.48 -12.34 -1.59
C ASN A 45 11.66 -11.40 -1.35
N ARG A 46 12.89 -11.90 -1.25
CA ARG A 46 14.09 -11.04 -1.12
C ARG A 46 14.24 -10.07 -2.29
N ILE A 47 13.96 -10.53 -3.52
CA ILE A 47 14.05 -9.69 -4.72
C ILE A 47 12.99 -8.60 -4.67
N VAL A 48 11.75 -8.97 -4.34
CA VAL A 48 10.63 -8.02 -4.29
C VAL A 48 10.86 -6.97 -3.21
N GLU A 49 11.28 -7.37 -2.01
CA GLU A 49 11.58 -6.44 -0.93
C GLU A 49 12.74 -5.50 -1.25
N LEU A 50 13.77 -5.97 -1.96
CA LEU A 50 14.84 -5.11 -2.46
C LEU A 50 14.29 -4.02 -3.38
N PHE A 51 13.32 -4.35 -4.23
CA PHE A 51 12.65 -3.33 -5.03
C PHE A 51 11.78 -2.42 -4.16
N ASP A 52 11.09 -2.92 -3.14
CA ASP A 52 10.24 -2.08 -2.29
C ASP A 52 11.00 -0.99 -1.49
N ILE A 53 12.33 -1.08 -1.38
CA ILE A 53 13.17 -0.08 -0.70
C ILE A 53 13.04 1.33 -1.31
N PHE A 54 12.80 1.44 -2.62
CA PHE A 54 12.76 2.74 -3.28
C PHE A 54 11.49 2.93 -4.10
N SER A 55 11.03 4.16 -4.23
CA SER A 55 10.02 4.57 -5.20
C SER A 55 10.59 5.61 -6.15
N LEU A 56 10.10 5.58 -7.39
CA LEU A 56 10.50 6.51 -8.43
C LEU A 56 9.26 6.96 -9.19
N GLU A 57 9.07 8.27 -9.25
CA GLU A 57 8.04 8.91 -10.07
C GLU A 57 8.72 9.78 -11.11
N LEU A 58 8.35 9.59 -12.38
CA LEU A 58 8.64 10.52 -13.46
C LEU A 58 7.39 11.33 -13.74
N GLU A 59 7.50 12.65 -13.72
CA GLU A 59 6.35 13.54 -13.91
C GLU A 59 6.56 14.47 -15.11
N SER A 60 5.47 14.76 -15.82
CA SER A 60 5.43 15.69 -16.95
C SER A 60 4.11 16.47 -16.91
N GLY A 61 4.17 17.78 -17.05
CA GLY A 61 2.98 18.63 -17.02
C GLY A 61 3.27 20.09 -16.74
N VAL A 62 2.21 20.88 -16.57
CA VAL A 62 2.33 22.29 -16.18
C VAL A 62 2.39 22.35 -14.66
N THR A 63 3.51 21.92 -14.10
CA THR A 63 3.72 21.89 -12.66
C THR A 63 5.03 22.57 -12.29
N VAL A 64 5.11 23.11 -11.07
CA VAL A 64 6.36 23.58 -10.48
C VAL A 64 6.42 22.98 -9.09
N LYS A 65 7.38 22.10 -8.84
CA LYS A 65 7.59 21.43 -7.55
C LYS A 65 9.06 21.37 -7.23
N CYS A 66 9.41 21.60 -5.98
CA CYS A 66 10.73 21.31 -5.45
C CYS A 66 10.58 21.01 -3.98
N GLY A 67 11.17 19.91 -3.52
CA GLY A 67 11.19 19.63 -2.10
C GLY A 67 11.97 18.39 -1.71
N VAL A 68 12.35 18.41 -0.44
CA VAL A 68 13.02 17.31 0.25
C VAL A 68 12.29 17.08 1.57
N ARG A 69 11.94 15.82 1.85
CA ARG A 69 11.34 15.38 3.09
C ARG A 69 12.21 14.31 3.72
N LEU A 70 12.47 14.44 5.02
CA LEU A 70 13.06 13.37 5.79
C LEU A 70 12.00 12.32 6.16
N THR A 71 10.81 12.81 6.49
CA THR A 71 9.59 12.04 6.69
C THR A 71 8.41 12.95 6.33
N HIS A 72 7.20 12.41 6.32
CA HIS A 72 6.00 13.24 6.26
C HIS A 72 5.85 14.19 7.47
N ALA A 73 6.60 13.95 8.55
CA ALA A 73 6.67 14.85 9.71
C ALA A 73 7.63 16.03 9.52
N PHE A 74 8.62 15.94 8.63
CA PHE A 74 9.68 16.95 8.54
C PHE A 74 10.22 17.10 7.12
N GLY A 75 10.11 18.30 6.55
CA GLY A 75 10.73 18.61 5.26
C GLY A 75 10.63 20.06 4.84
N PHE A 76 11.16 20.35 3.65
CA PHE A 76 11.10 21.65 3.00
C PHE A 76 10.67 21.47 1.57
N GLY A 77 9.63 22.18 1.14
CA GLY A 77 9.25 22.16 -0.26
C GLY A 77 7.93 22.83 -0.54
N ALA A 78 7.73 23.14 -1.80
CA ALA A 78 6.48 23.63 -2.31
C ALA A 78 6.24 23.09 -3.72
N GLY A 79 4.98 22.96 -4.09
CA GLY A 79 4.57 22.40 -5.35
C GLY A 79 3.16 22.80 -5.72
N ILE A 80 2.93 23.08 -7.00
CA ILE A 80 1.59 23.36 -7.53
C ILE A 80 1.47 22.88 -8.97
N GLY A 81 0.26 22.46 -9.33
CA GLY A 81 -0.18 22.31 -10.71
C GLY A 81 -0.39 20.86 -11.14
N PRO A 82 -1.07 20.67 -12.27
CA PRO A 82 -1.39 19.36 -12.81
C PRO A 82 -0.18 18.69 -13.46
N SER A 83 -0.08 17.38 -13.30
CA SER A 83 1.00 16.56 -13.85
C SER A 83 0.53 15.16 -14.19
N GLY A 84 0.93 14.64 -15.34
CA GLY A 84 0.91 13.20 -15.62
C GLY A 84 2.15 12.55 -15.03
N LYS A 85 1.97 11.39 -14.40
CA LYS A 85 3.01 10.65 -13.70
C LYS A 85 3.12 9.22 -14.21
N LEU A 86 4.35 8.74 -14.31
CA LEU A 86 4.69 7.32 -14.42
C LEU A 86 5.40 6.95 -13.11
N SER A 87 4.78 6.08 -12.32
CA SER A 87 5.21 5.81 -10.95
C SER A 87 5.45 4.33 -10.70
N LYS A 88 6.59 4.08 -10.06
CA LYS A 88 6.86 2.90 -9.25
C LYS A 88 6.75 3.36 -7.80
N ASP A 89 5.59 3.14 -7.21
CA ASP A 89 5.15 3.77 -5.96
C ASP A 89 5.22 2.77 -4.81
N PHE A 90 4.96 3.25 -3.60
CA PHE A 90 5.04 2.47 -2.37
C PHE A 90 4.10 1.25 -2.41
N ASN A 91 4.48 0.21 -1.64
CA ASN A 91 3.68 -1.01 -1.46
C ASN A 91 3.38 -1.76 -2.78
N ARG A 92 4.40 -1.93 -3.64
CA ARG A 92 4.32 -2.69 -4.91
C ARG A 92 3.24 -2.18 -5.86
N THR A 93 3.03 -0.86 -5.88
CA THR A 93 2.08 -0.23 -6.80
C THR A 93 2.81 0.38 -7.99
N TYR A 94 2.27 0.15 -9.19
CA TYR A 94 2.92 0.54 -10.44
C TYR A 94 1.87 1.02 -11.43
N GLY A 95 2.19 2.07 -12.18
CA GLY A 95 1.31 2.54 -13.23
C GLY A 95 1.52 3.97 -13.64
N THR A 96 0.49 4.53 -14.29
CA THR A 96 0.45 5.93 -14.67
C THR A 96 -0.73 6.62 -14.01
N SER A 97 -0.57 7.89 -13.64
CA SER A 97 -1.66 8.66 -13.06
C SER A 97 -1.69 10.11 -13.53
N LEU A 98 -2.88 10.72 -13.56
CA LEU A 98 -3.02 12.17 -13.60
C LEU A 98 -3.23 12.69 -12.19
N ASN A 99 -2.37 13.64 -11.81
CA ASN A 99 -2.37 14.27 -10.51
C ASN A 99 -2.63 15.76 -10.65
N ASN A 100 -3.32 16.33 -9.68
CA ASN A 100 -3.52 17.77 -9.56
C ASN A 100 -3.42 18.18 -8.09
N GLY A 101 -3.17 19.46 -7.85
CA GLY A 101 -3.17 20.00 -6.49
C GLY A 101 -1.99 20.92 -6.19
N TYR A 102 -1.88 21.24 -4.91
CA TYR A 102 -0.78 22.00 -4.35
C TYR A 102 -0.32 21.39 -3.03
N GLN A 103 0.95 21.58 -2.73
CA GLN A 103 1.52 21.26 -1.43
C GLN A 103 2.57 22.29 -1.07
N ALA A 104 2.62 22.69 0.19
CA ALA A 104 3.69 23.49 0.76
C ALA A 104 3.99 22.96 2.16
N TYR A 105 5.27 22.86 2.51
CA TYR A 105 5.69 22.34 3.80
C TYR A 105 7.04 22.94 4.19
N PHE A 106 7.13 23.26 5.48
CA PHE A 106 8.30 23.82 6.13
C PHE A 106 8.43 23.23 7.53
N LEU A 107 9.50 22.46 7.73
CA LEU A 107 9.71 21.67 8.94
C LEU A 107 8.51 20.74 9.16
N ALA A 108 7.83 20.85 10.30
CA ALA A 108 6.70 20.02 10.69
C ALA A 108 5.33 20.57 10.29
N LEU A 109 5.28 21.75 9.69
CA LEU A 109 4.03 22.36 9.24
C LEU A 109 3.91 22.22 7.73
N GLY A 110 2.74 21.80 7.28
CA GLY A 110 2.42 21.79 5.87
C GLY A 110 0.95 22.09 5.61
N ILE A 111 0.68 22.48 4.37
CA ILE A 111 -0.66 22.58 3.83
C ILE A 111 -0.63 21.93 2.45
N GLY A 112 -1.68 21.20 2.11
CA GLY A 112 -1.78 20.64 0.79
C GLY A 112 -3.16 20.09 0.51
N ASP A 113 -3.47 20.09 -0.77
CA ASP A 113 -4.61 19.43 -1.36
C ASP A 113 -4.10 18.74 -2.62
N GLU A 114 -3.95 17.42 -2.56
CA GLU A 114 -3.42 16.60 -3.66
C GLU A 114 -4.44 15.55 -4.08
N THR A 115 -4.69 15.47 -5.39
CA THR A 115 -5.52 14.44 -6.00
C THR A 115 -4.71 13.55 -6.94
N ARG A 116 -5.08 12.26 -6.95
CA ARG A 116 -4.68 11.26 -7.94
C ARG A 116 -5.95 10.63 -8.48
N GLU A 117 -6.41 11.10 -9.63
CA GLU A 117 -7.78 10.84 -10.13
C GLU A 117 -7.79 9.75 -11.21
N TYR A 118 -7.06 9.97 -12.30
CA TYR A 118 -7.05 9.04 -13.44
C TYR A 118 -5.85 8.11 -13.31
N THR A 119 -6.05 6.95 -12.68
CA THR A 119 -5.01 5.92 -12.53
C THR A 119 -5.17 4.79 -13.54
N TYR A 120 -4.04 4.24 -13.98
CA TYR A 120 -3.96 3.02 -14.78
C TYR A 120 -2.89 2.09 -14.17
N GLY A 121 -3.12 0.78 -14.22
CA GLY A 121 -2.27 -0.21 -13.54
C GLY A 121 -2.81 -0.58 -12.16
N ASN A 122 -1.92 -0.77 -11.18
CA ASN A 122 -2.27 -1.09 -9.79
C ASN A 122 -2.10 0.13 -8.86
N LEU A 123 -2.22 1.36 -9.39
CA LEU A 123 -2.13 2.57 -8.59
C LEU A 123 -3.51 2.91 -7.99
N PRO A 124 -3.62 2.99 -6.65
CA PRO A 124 -4.87 3.41 -6.02
C PRO A 124 -5.09 4.92 -6.24
N PRO A 125 -6.31 5.33 -6.60
CA PRO A 125 -6.68 6.74 -6.59
C PRO A 125 -6.77 7.23 -5.14
N TYR A 126 -6.45 8.49 -4.91
CA TYR A 126 -6.58 9.09 -3.59
C TYR A 126 -6.87 10.58 -3.70
N TRP A 127 -7.44 11.12 -2.62
CA TRP A 127 -7.54 12.54 -2.37
C TRP A 127 -7.04 12.81 -0.97
N TYR A 128 -6.02 13.67 -0.85
CA TYR A 128 -5.36 13.95 0.40
C TYR A 128 -5.28 15.45 0.63
N GLN A 129 -6.06 15.90 1.62
CA GLN A 129 -6.04 17.25 2.12
C GLN A 129 -5.49 17.25 3.54
N TYR A 130 -4.57 18.16 3.82
CA TYR A 130 -3.96 18.31 5.14
C TYR A 130 -3.62 19.76 5.44
N GLU A 131 -3.63 20.09 6.72
CA GLU A 131 -3.22 21.39 7.27
C GLU A 131 -2.53 21.17 8.62
N GLY A 132 -1.37 21.79 8.82
CA GLY A 132 -0.56 21.65 10.02
C GLY A 132 0.35 20.42 9.99
N VAL A 133 0.36 19.66 11.08
CA VAL A 133 1.27 18.52 11.28
C VAL A 133 0.63 17.25 10.75
N GLN A 134 1.34 16.55 9.85
CA GLN A 134 0.92 15.24 9.35
C GLN A 134 1.24 14.16 10.38
N LEU A 135 0.27 13.29 10.67
CA LEU A 135 0.41 12.25 11.68
C LEU A 135 0.48 10.86 11.04
N PRO A 136 1.22 9.90 11.62
CA PRO A 136 1.26 8.53 11.10
C PRO A 136 -0.11 7.86 11.08
N THR A 137 -1.05 8.37 11.88
CA THR A 137 -2.43 7.88 12.00
C THR A 137 -3.35 8.40 10.90
N ASP A 138 -2.90 9.33 10.05
CA ASP A 138 -3.73 9.83 8.96
C ASP A 138 -4.08 8.69 8.01
N ARG A 139 -5.30 8.74 7.46
CA ARG A 139 -5.89 7.62 6.70
C ARG A 139 -5.01 7.15 5.55
N ILE A 140 -4.34 8.09 4.87
CA ILE A 140 -3.45 7.80 3.73
C ILE A 140 -2.23 6.95 4.11
N PHE A 141 -1.74 7.07 5.34
CA PHE A 141 -0.57 6.33 5.84
C PHE A 141 -0.98 5.04 6.56
N ALA A 142 -1.99 5.12 7.45
CA ALA A 142 -2.34 4.01 8.33
C ALA A 142 -3.29 2.98 7.70
N VAL A 143 -4.31 3.45 6.99
CA VAL A 143 -5.42 2.61 6.50
C VAL A 143 -5.22 2.26 5.04
N GLU A 144 -5.06 3.29 4.19
CA GLU A 144 -4.94 3.10 2.75
C GLU A 144 -3.53 2.65 2.36
N LYS A 145 -2.51 2.98 3.19
CA LYS A 145 -1.10 2.66 2.96
C LYS A 145 -0.63 3.02 1.54
N VAL A 146 -1.15 4.12 1.01
CA VAL A 146 -0.83 4.62 -0.34
C VAL A 146 0.49 5.39 -0.32
N LYS A 147 0.82 5.99 0.82
CA LYS A 147 2.10 6.66 1.06
C LYS A 147 2.73 6.09 2.33
N ASP A 148 4.06 6.05 2.33
CA ASP A 148 4.84 5.71 3.52
C ASP A 148 5.15 6.97 4.32
N TYR A 149 4.67 7.02 5.56
CA TYR A 149 4.91 8.15 6.46
C TYR A 149 6.41 8.41 6.70
N TRP A 150 7.21 7.34 6.72
CA TRP A 150 8.62 7.37 7.06
C TRP A 150 9.53 7.54 5.84
N ALA A 151 8.96 7.77 4.66
CA ALA A 151 9.72 7.91 3.43
C ALA A 151 10.64 9.14 3.45
N LEU A 152 11.88 8.91 3.02
CA LEU A 152 12.84 9.95 2.67
C LEU A 152 12.58 10.34 1.22
N GLU A 153 12.03 11.51 0.96
CA GLU A 153 11.64 11.93 -0.39
C GLU A 153 12.50 13.10 -0.87
N ALA A 154 12.87 13.08 -2.14
CA ALA A 154 13.44 14.24 -2.82
C ALA A 154 12.92 14.30 -4.25
N GLY A 155 12.48 15.47 -4.68
CA GLY A 155 11.98 15.65 -6.02
C GLY A 155 11.94 17.09 -6.48
N ALA A 156 12.04 17.25 -7.79
CA ALA A 156 11.90 18.53 -8.46
C ALA A 156 11.21 18.33 -9.81
N ALA A 157 10.32 19.25 -10.15
CA ALA A 157 9.61 19.26 -11.41
C ALA A 157 9.31 20.66 -11.90
N PHE A 158 9.42 20.81 -13.21
CA PHE A 158 8.87 21.93 -13.95
C PHE A 158 7.98 21.34 -15.06
N LEU A 159 8.34 21.54 -16.33
CA LEU A 159 7.71 20.84 -17.46
C LEU A 159 7.88 19.31 -17.41
N VAL A 160 9.05 18.88 -16.94
CA VAL A 160 9.38 17.50 -16.63
C VAL A 160 10.06 17.47 -15.26
N GLY A 161 9.94 16.35 -14.58
CA GLY A 161 10.48 16.18 -13.24
C GLY A 161 10.63 14.74 -12.84
N ALA A 162 11.31 14.56 -11.72
CA ALA A 162 11.42 13.27 -11.07
C ALA A 162 11.33 13.45 -9.56
N LYS A 163 10.71 12.47 -8.92
CA LYS A 163 10.70 12.30 -7.47
C LYS A 163 11.21 10.91 -7.16
N ALA A 164 12.18 10.82 -6.26
CA ALA A 164 12.63 9.58 -5.69
C ALA A 164 12.26 9.55 -4.21
N ALA A 165 11.91 8.37 -3.70
CA ALA A 165 11.88 8.16 -2.28
C ALA A 165 12.57 6.86 -1.88
N ILE A 166 13.08 6.86 -0.66
CA ILE A 166 13.63 5.68 0.01
C ILE A 166 12.71 5.39 1.19
N HIS A 167 12.44 4.11 1.42
CA HIS A 167 11.52 3.59 2.43
C HIS A 167 12.31 2.89 3.54
N PRO A 168 12.66 3.56 4.65
CA PRO A 168 13.49 2.99 5.71
C PRO A 168 12.88 1.74 6.35
N LEU A 169 11.54 1.69 6.45
CA LEU A 169 10.84 0.51 6.97
C LEU A 169 11.01 -0.71 6.05
N ASN A 170 10.98 -0.51 4.73
CA ASN A 170 11.19 -1.59 3.77
C ASN A 170 12.66 -2.06 3.74
N ILE A 171 13.61 -1.17 4.07
CA ILE A 171 15.02 -1.58 4.29
C ILE A 171 15.11 -2.49 5.51
N ALA A 172 14.45 -2.11 6.61
CA ALA A 172 14.44 -2.93 7.82
C ALA A 172 13.80 -4.30 7.56
N ASP A 173 12.70 -4.34 6.81
CA ASP A 173 12.03 -5.56 6.38
C ASP A 173 12.94 -6.47 5.55
N PHE A 174 13.61 -5.90 4.53
CA PHE A 174 14.58 -6.62 3.71
C PHE A 174 15.70 -7.26 4.54
N LEU A 175 16.27 -6.52 5.49
CA LEU A 175 17.33 -7.01 6.38
C LEU A 175 16.83 -8.10 7.34
N CYS A 176 15.64 -7.92 7.90
CA CYS A 176 14.98 -8.90 8.76
C CYS A 176 14.69 -10.20 7.99
N GLY A 177 14.23 -10.11 6.76
CA GLY A 177 13.89 -11.28 5.96
C GLY A 177 15.11 -12.09 5.49
N ILE A 178 16.34 -11.54 5.53
CA ILE A 178 17.56 -12.36 5.42
C ILE A 178 17.60 -13.44 6.50
N PHE A 179 17.12 -13.11 7.71
CA PHE A 179 17.01 -14.02 8.85
C PHE A 179 15.65 -14.75 8.92
N CYS A 180 14.91 -14.80 7.81
CA CYS A 180 13.58 -15.41 7.72
C CYS A 180 12.54 -14.79 8.66
N TYR A 181 12.68 -13.51 8.99
CA TYR A 181 11.72 -12.73 9.78
C TYR A 181 11.04 -11.66 8.92
N ASP A 182 9.70 -11.72 8.84
CA ASP A 182 8.87 -10.76 8.10
C ASP A 182 8.39 -9.67 9.07
N LEU A 183 8.88 -8.44 8.90
CA LEU A 183 8.56 -7.32 9.78
C LEU A 183 7.25 -6.65 9.37
N LEU A 184 7.01 -6.50 8.06
CA LEU A 184 5.86 -5.78 7.51
C LEU A 184 4.66 -6.68 7.21
N GLY A 185 4.81 -7.99 7.27
CA GLY A 185 3.74 -8.95 7.01
C GLY A 185 3.35 -9.03 5.54
N ASN A 186 4.28 -8.73 4.62
CA ASN A 186 4.00 -8.55 3.19
C ASN A 186 4.66 -9.62 2.29
N ASP A 187 5.25 -10.66 2.88
CA ASP A 187 5.81 -11.80 2.16
C ASP A 187 4.73 -12.51 1.33
N TYR A 188 5.09 -12.93 0.11
CA TYR A 188 4.21 -13.78 -0.70
C TYR A 188 4.26 -15.23 -0.19
N ASN A 189 3.10 -15.87 -0.16
CA ASN A 189 2.92 -17.29 0.14
C ASN A 189 2.28 -17.97 -1.08
N LEU A 190 2.72 -19.18 -1.43
CA LEU A 190 2.09 -20.00 -2.48
C LEU A 190 0.80 -20.65 -2.00
N ILE A 191 0.69 -20.88 -0.69
CA ILE A 191 -0.50 -21.43 -0.06
C ILE A 191 -1.36 -20.26 0.41
N ILE A 192 -2.47 -20.04 -0.30
CA ILE A 192 -3.50 -19.07 0.07
C ILE A 192 -4.44 -19.82 1.02
N ASP A 193 -4.47 -19.42 2.30
CA ASP A 193 -5.50 -19.84 3.26
C ASP A 193 -6.86 -19.17 2.92
#